data_AF-Q1QIA0-F1
#
_entry.id   AF-Q1QIA0-F1
#
_cell.length_a   1.000
_cell.length_b   1.000
_cell.length_c   1.000
_cell.angle_alpha   90.00
_cell.angle_beta   90.00
_cell.angle_gamma   90.00
#
_symmetry.space_group_name_H-M   'P 1'
#
loop_
_entity.id
_entity.type
_entity.pdbx_description
1 polymer ?
#
loop_
_entity_poly.entity_id
_entity_poly.type
_entity_poly.pdbx_seq_one_letter_code
_entity_poly.pdbx_strand_id
1 'polypeptide(L)' 'MSEAHRFDDLPTRTKDFLTNLRDDEIDTLNDGIRLVGAIRTVGTFMKWLIVGLIGILAGFVMVGESIVKIAAWIRG' A
#
# COMPACT_ATOMS: atom_id res chain seq x y z
N MET A 1 -22.95 10.87 -13.53
CA MET A 1 -22.35 11.30 -12.26
C MET A 1 -22.05 12.77 -12.42
N SER A 2 -22.80 13.64 -11.75
CA SER A 2 -22.63 15.10 -11.93
C SER A 2 -21.35 15.52 -11.24
N GLU A 3 -20.38 15.95 -12.02
CA GLU A 3 -19.22 16.71 -11.53
C GLU A 3 -19.78 17.96 -10.85
N ALA A 4 -19.64 18.07 -9.52
CA ALA A 4 -20.19 19.20 -8.78
C ALA A 4 -19.37 20.45 -9.14
N HIS A 5 -19.89 21.28 -10.04
CA HIS A 5 -19.23 22.53 -10.44
C HIS A 5 -19.52 23.70 -9.48
N ARG A 6 -20.43 23.54 -8.50
CA ARG A 6 -20.78 24.59 -7.53
C ARG A 6 -21.03 24.02 -6.12
N PHE A 7 -20.62 24.76 -5.08
CA PHE A 7 -20.82 24.38 -3.67
C PHE A 7 -22.30 24.13 -3.32
N ASP A 8 -23.20 24.85 -3.99
CA ASP A 8 -24.64 24.69 -3.83
C ASP A 8 -25.17 23.31 -4.25
N ASP A 9 -24.44 22.59 -5.09
CA ASP A 9 -24.85 21.27 -5.61
C ASP A 9 -24.47 20.13 -4.67
N LEU A 10 -23.71 20.43 -3.60
CA LEU A 10 -23.31 19.42 -2.61
C LEU A 10 -24.51 18.95 -1.77
N PRO A 11 -24.49 17.71 -1.26
CA PRO A 11 -25.44 17.28 -0.24
C PRO A 11 -25.38 18.19 1.00
N THR A 12 -26.53 18.44 1.65
CA THR A 12 -26.62 19.33 2.82
C THR A 12 -25.60 18.98 3.89
N ARG A 13 -25.45 17.69 4.22
CA ARG A 13 -24.45 17.19 5.18
C ARG A 13 -23.01 17.61 4.84
N THR A 14 -22.64 17.58 3.56
CA THR A 14 -21.29 17.95 3.11
C THR A 14 -21.07 19.44 3.21
N LYS A 15 -22.08 20.26 2.87
CA LYS A 15 -22.00 21.71 3.07
C LYS A 15 -21.87 22.06 4.54
N ASP A 16 -22.70 21.47 5.40
CA ASP A 16 -22.66 21.71 6.84
C ASP A 16 -21.31 21.31 7.43
N PHE A 17 -20.76 20.17 7.01
CA PHE A 17 -19.42 19.75 7.40
C PHE A 17 -18.36 20.78 6.98
N LEU A 18 -18.30 21.14 5.70
CA LEU A 18 -17.30 22.07 5.18
C LEU A 18 -17.41 23.48 5.78
N THR A 19 -18.62 23.93 6.12
CA THR A 19 -18.87 25.27 6.67
C THR A 19 -18.52 25.36 8.16
N ASN A 20 -18.55 24.23 8.88
CA ASN A 20 -18.30 24.18 10.33
C ASN A 20 -16.91 23.66 10.70
N LEU A 21 -16.02 23.42 9.73
CA LEU A 21 -14.65 23.02 10.01
C LEU A 21 -13.89 24.17 10.69
N ARG A 22 -13.28 23.89 11.83
CA ARG A 22 -12.30 24.78 12.45
C ARG A 22 -10.94 24.61 11.79
N ASP A 23 -10.07 25.62 11.92
CA ASP A 23 -8.73 25.61 11.32
C ASP A 23 -7.90 24.39 11.77
N ASP A 24 -8.00 23.98 13.03
CA ASP A 24 -7.30 22.79 13.57
C ASP A 24 -7.79 21.46 12.96
N GLU A 25 -9.08 21.40 12.63
CA GLU A 25 -9.68 20.23 11.98
C GLU A 25 -9.24 20.15 10.52
N ILE A 26 -9.11 21.30 9.83
CA ILE A 26 -8.60 21.38 8.46
C ILE A 26 -7.15 20.86 8.38
N ASP A 27 -6.29 21.30 9.32
CA ASP A 27 -4.90 20.84 9.39
C ASP A 27 -4.82 19.32 9.62
N THR A 28 -5.64 18.81 10.55
CA THR A 28 -5.71 17.38 10.84
C THR A 28 -6.19 16.57 9.62
N LEU A 29 -7.18 17.06 8.88
CA LEU A 29 -7.65 16.41 7.65
C LEU A 29 -6.54 16.38 6.58
N ASN A 30 -5.81 17.49 6.40
CA ASN A 30 -4.70 17.56 5.45
C ASN A 30 -3.58 16.57 5.79
N ASP A 31 -3.23 16.47 7.07
CA ASP A 31 -2.24 15.50 7.55
C ASP A 31 -2.74 14.07 7.37
N GLY A 32 -4.03 13.81 7.61
CA GLY A 32 -4.66 12.52 7.35
C GLY A 32 -4.57 12.10 5.88
N ILE A 33 -4.83 13.02 4.94
CA ILE A 33 -4.70 12.76 3.50
C ILE A 33 -3.26 12.40 3.13
N ARG A 34 -2.27 13.16 3.64
CA ARG A 34 -0.85 12.89 3.43
C ARG A 34 -0.43 11.54 4.00
N LEU A 35 -0.91 11.21 5.20
CA LEU A 35 -0.63 9.95 5.87
C LEU A 35 -1.16 8.77 5.06
N VAL A 36 -2.41 8.83 4.58
CA VAL A 36 -2.99 7.77 3.74
C VAL A 36 -2.20 7.61 2.44
N GLY A 37 -1.77 8.71 1.83
CA GLY A 37 -0.88 8.69 0.67
C GLY A 37 0.43 7.96 0.96
N ALA A 38 1.08 8.30 2.07
CA ALA A 38 2.33 7.65 2.50
C ALA A 38 2.14 6.15 2.80
N ILE A 39 1.08 5.78 3.51
CA ILE A 39 0.74 4.39 3.82
C ILE A 39 0.52 3.58 2.54
N ARG A 40 -0.17 4.14 1.54
CA ARG A 40 -0.42 3.45 0.27
C ARG A 40 0.89 3.15 -0.49
N THR A 41 1.83 4.09 -0.48
CA THR A 41 3.14 3.92 -1.09
C THR A 41 3.98 2.89 -0.35
N VAL A 42 4.14 3.05 0.97
CA VAL A 42 4.93 2.14 1.81
C VAL A 42 4.33 0.74 1.82
N GLY A 43 3.00 0.61 1.89
CA GLY A 43 2.32 -0.68 1.88
C GLY A 43 2.58 -1.46 0.60
N THR A 44 2.58 -0.78 -0.56
CA THR A 44 2.92 -1.42 -1.84
C THR A 44 4.37 -1.89 -1.87
N PHE A 45 5.31 -1.06 -1.39
CA PHE A 45 6.71 -1.43 -1.26
C PHE A 45 6.91 -2.64 -0.33
N MET A 46 6.32 -2.61 0.87
CA MET A 46 6.41 -3.67 1.86
C MET A 46 5.84 -4.99 1.35
N LYS A 47 4.73 -4.95 0.61
CA LYS A 47 4.17 -6.14 -0.06
C LYS A 47 5.22 -6.81 -0.94
N TRP A 48 5.88 -6.05 -1.81
CA TRP A 48 6.88 -6.61 -2.72
C TRP A 48 8.15 -7.05 -2.01
N LEU A 49 8.55 -6.35 -0.93
CA LEU A 49 9.66 -6.78 -0.08
C LEU A 49 9.39 -8.17 0.52
N ILE A 50 8.20 -8.37 1.10
CA ILE A 50 7.81 -9.66 1.69
C ILE A 50 7.79 -10.76 0.63
N VAL A 51 7.17 -10.50 -0.53
CA VAL A 51 7.14 -11.45 -1.65
C VAL A 51 8.55 -11.80 -2.11
N GLY A 52 9.43 -10.80 -2.22
CA GLY A 52 10.84 -11.00 -2.58
C GLY A 52 11.59 -11.86 -1.57
N LEU A 53 11.41 -11.61 -0.27
CA LEU A 53 12.04 -12.39 0.79
C LEU A 53 11.58 -13.86 0.77
N ILE A 54 10.27 -14.09 0.63
CA ILE A 54 9.72 -15.45 0.51
C ILE A 54 10.28 -16.14 -0.74
N GLY A 55 10.34 -15.42 -1.87
CA GLY A 55 10.90 -15.94 -3.11
C GLY A 55 12.38 -16.31 -2.99
N ILE A 56 13.18 -15.50 -2.31
CA ILE A 56 14.61 -15.78 -2.05
C ILE A 56 14.75 -17.03 -1.18
N LEU A 57 14.00 -17.14 -0.08
CA LEU A 57 14.07 -18.29 0.81
C LEU A 57 13.67 -19.58 0.09
N ALA A 58 12.55 -19.56 -0.63
CA ALA A 58 12.10 -20.70 -1.42
C ALA A 58 13.10 -21.08 -2.51
N GLY A 59 13.62 -20.09 -3.23
CA GLY A 59 14.62 -20.28 -4.28
C GLY A 59 15.92 -20.89 -3.73
N PHE A 60 16.39 -20.43 -2.57
CA PHE A 60 17.62 -20.95 -1.95
C PHE A 60 17.48 -22.43 -1.58
N VAL A 61 16.35 -22.82 -0.99
CA VAL A 61 16.05 -24.22 -0.66
C VAL A 61 16.02 -25.07 -1.94
N MET A 62 15.31 -24.64 -2.98
CA MET A 62 15.22 -25.37 -4.25
C MET A 62 16.57 -25.55 -4.94
N VAL A 63 17.41 -24.50 -4.94
CA VAL A 63 18.77 -24.56 -5.50
C VAL A 63 19.64 -25.54 -4.72
N GLY A 64 19.59 -25.49 -3.38
CA GLY A 64 20.31 -26.42 -2.52
C GLY A 64 19.94 -27.88 -2.79
N GLU A 65 18.65 -28.19 -2.84
CA GLU A 65 18.17 -29.53 -3.20
C GLU A 65 18.64 -29.98 -4.59
N SER A 66 18.60 -29.08 -5.56
CA SER A 66 19.02 -29.37 -6.94
C SER A 66 20.52 -29.67 -7.04
N ILE A 67 21.36 -28.90 -6.32
CA ILE A 67 22.80 -29.14 -6.25
C ILE A 67 23.07 -30.51 -5.61
N VAL A 68 22.38 -30.86 -4.52
CA VAL A 68 22.52 -32.17 -3.86
C VAL A 68 22.13 -33.30 -4.81
N LYS A 69 20.99 -33.17 -5.53
CA LYS A 69 20.55 -34.15 -6.52
C LYS A 69 21.57 -34.35 -7.64
N ILE A 70 22.12 -33.26 -8.19
CA ILE A 70 23.16 -33.31 -9.22
C ILE A 70 24.44 -33.97 -8.67
N ALA A 71 24.88 -33.59 -7.47
CA ALA A 71 26.06 -34.16 -6.85
C ALA A 71 25.92 -35.66 -6.53
N ALA A 72 24.72 -36.10 -6.12
CA ALA A 72 24.41 -37.51 -5.91
C ALA A 72 24.49 -38.29 -7.24
N TRP A 73 23.90 -37.77 -8.32
CA TRP A 73 23.97 -38.40 -9.64
C TRP A 73 25.41 -38.55 -10.16
N ILE A 74 26.28 -37.57 -9.90
CA ILE A 74 27.69 -37.62 -10.30
C ILE A 74 28.49 -38.64 -9.46
N ARG A 75 28.13 -38.85 -8.19
CA ARG A 75 28.84 -39.80 -7.30
C ARG A 75 28.43 -41.26 -7.51
N GLY A 76 27.30 -41.53 -8.17
CA GLY A 76 26.75 -42.88 -8.35
C GLY A 76 25.82 -43.28 -7.21
#